data_AF-A0A2W4ZQ91-F1
#
_entry.id   AF-A0A2W4ZQ91-F1
#
_cell.length_a   1.000
_cell.length_b   1.000
_cell.length_c   1.000
_cell.angle_alpha   90.00
_cell.angle_beta   90.00
_cell.angle_gamma   90.00
#
_symmetry.space_group_name_H-M   'P 1'
#
loop_
_entity.id
_entity.type
_entity.pdbx_description
1 polymer ?
#
loop_
_entity_poly.entity_id
_entity_poly.type
_entity_poly.pdbx_seq_one_letter_code
_entity_poly.pdbx_strand_id
1 'polypeptide(L)'
;MNWKTILLRLAGLIVISFLGGTLFAVCVNAFVYFGAMPGNLPDGTGYGAYLTQNAAFVWMGAIAAGIISLFIRQSWRLAFYFAPLYAPSLYAVSNILANS
;
A
#
# COMPACT_ATOMS: atom_id res chain seq x y z
N MET A 1 23.97 13.91 -5.75
CA MET A 1 22.59 14.42 -5.62
C MET A 1 22.60 15.46 -4.52
N ASN A 2 22.01 16.63 -4.72
CA ASN A 2 22.04 17.69 -3.70
C ASN A 2 21.17 17.26 -2.48
N TRP A 3 21.58 17.59 -1.26
CA TRP A 3 20.88 17.22 -0.03
C TRP A 3 19.41 17.71 -0.02
N LYS A 4 19.18 18.91 -0.58
CA LYS A 4 17.84 19.48 -0.78
C LYS A 4 16.95 18.58 -1.65
N THR A 5 17.52 17.96 -2.68
CA THR A 5 16.79 17.05 -3.58
C THR A 5 16.44 15.74 -2.88
N ILE A 6 17.31 15.23 -2.00
CA ILE A 6 17.03 14.03 -1.20
C ILE A 6 15.87 14.30 -0.24
N LEU A 7 15.91 15.42 0.48
CA LEU A 7 14.83 15.81 1.40
C LEU A 7 13.50 16.00 0.69
N LEU A 8 13.49 16.66 -0.47
CA LEU A 8 12.25 16.86 -1.23
C LEU A 8 11.66 15.53 -1.70
N ARG A 9 12.50 14.57 -2.11
CA ARG A 9 12.03 13.24 -2.48
C ARG A 9 11.56 12.41 -1.29
N LEU A 10 12.19 12.55 -0.11
CA LEU A 10 11.72 11.92 1.12
C LEU A 10 10.37 12.50 1.56
N ALA A 11 10.21 13.82 1.53
CA ALA A 11 8.93 14.47 1.80
C ALA A 11 7.85 13.99 0.83
N GLY A 12 8.17 13.89 -0.46
CA GLY A 12 7.27 13.30 -1.45
C GLY A 12 6.91 11.84 -1.15
N LEU A 13 7.86 11.04 -0.69
CA LEU A 13 7.62 9.64 -0.32
C LEU A 13 6.66 9.54 0.87
N ILE A 14 6.80 10.43 1.86
CA ILE A 14 5.88 10.51 3.01
C ILE A 14 4.46 10.83 2.52
N VAL A 15 4.31 11.84 1.65
CA VAL A 15 3.00 12.22 1.09
C VAL A 15 2.39 11.06 0.30
N ILE A 16 3.17 10.42 -0.58
CA ILE A 16 2.73 9.26 -1.37
C ILE A 16 2.31 8.11 -0.46
N SER A 17 3.07 7.87 0.62
CA SER A 17 2.77 6.84 1.61
C SER A 17 1.44 7.10 2.32
N PHE A 18 1.21 8.34 2.77
CA PHE A 18 -0.08 8.74 3.37
C PHE A 18 -1.24 8.56 2.39
N LEU A 19 -1.08 9.01 1.14
CA LEU A 19 -2.09 8.81 0.10
C LEU A 19 -2.37 7.32 -0.15
N GLY A 20 -1.34 6.47 -0.11
CA GLY A 20 -1.49 5.02 -0.22
C GLY A 20 -2.31 4.41 0.90
N GLY A 21 -2.08 4.84 2.14
CA GLY A 21 -2.92 4.46 3.29
C GLY A 21 -4.37 4.89 3.13
N THR A 22 -4.62 6.11 2.65
CA THR A 22 -5.99 6.58 2.36
C THR A 22 -6.65 5.77 1.24
N LEU A 23 -5.91 5.47 0.18
CA LEU A 23 -6.40 4.69 -0.96
C LEU A 23 -6.74 3.26 -0.55
N PHE A 24 -5.93 2.64 0.31
CA PHE A 24 -6.23 1.35 0.93
C PHE A 24 -7.51 1.41 1.76
N ALA A 25 -7.67 2.42 2.62
CA ALA A 25 -8.86 2.58 3.45
C ALA A 25 -10.13 2.73 2.60
N VAL A 26 -10.08 3.55 1.53
CA VAL A 26 -11.20 3.70 0.58
C VAL A 26 -11.52 2.38 -0.11
N CYS A 27 -10.48 1.66 -0.57
CA CYS A 27 -10.62 0.36 -1.22
C CYS A 27 -11.33 -0.67 -0.33
N VAL A 28 -10.88 -0.81 0.92
CA VAL A 28 -11.49 -1.72 1.90
C VAL A 28 -12.94 -1.33 2.21
N ASN A 29 -13.22 -0.04 2.42
CA ASN A 29 -14.59 0.43 2.66
C ASN A 29 -15.50 0.18 1.46
N ALA A 30 -15.00 0.33 0.22
CA ALA A 30 -15.75 -0.02 -0.97
C ALA A 30 -16.09 -1.52 -1.02
N PHE A 31 -15.13 -2.40 -0.74
CA PHE A 31 -15.39 -3.84 -0.69
C PHE A 31 -16.42 -4.24 0.36
N VAL A 32 -16.38 -3.61 1.54
CA VAL A 32 -17.39 -3.81 2.58
C VAL A 32 -18.77 -3.33 2.11
N TYR A 33 -18.84 -2.12 1.52
CA TYR A 33 -20.09 -1.54 1.02
C TYR A 33 -20.75 -2.39 -0.08
N PHE A 34 -19.96 -2.96 -0.99
CA PHE A 34 -20.46 -3.81 -2.07
C PHE A 34 -20.64 -5.28 -1.68
N GLY A 35 -20.38 -5.66 -0.42
CA GLY A 35 -20.53 -7.05 0.04
C GLY A 35 -19.56 -8.03 -0.63
N ALA A 36 -18.43 -7.53 -1.14
CA ALA A 36 -17.41 -8.34 -1.83
C ALA A 36 -16.37 -8.96 -0.87
N MET A 37 -16.51 -8.74 0.43
CA MET A 37 -15.71 -9.41 1.44
C MET A 37 -16.09 -10.90 1.52
N PRO A 38 -15.12 -11.83 1.49
CA PRO A 38 -15.40 -13.26 1.55
C PRO A 38 -16.12 -13.61 2.86
N GLY A 39 -17.38 -14.06 2.74
CA GLY A 39 -18.27 -14.39 3.86
C GLY A 39 -17.91 -15.68 4.60
N ASN A 40 -16.80 -16.34 4.23
CA ASN A 40 -16.41 -17.65 4.72
C ASN A 40 -15.62 -17.60 6.04
N LEU A 41 -15.37 -16.41 6.58
CA LEU A 41 -14.69 -16.22 7.86
C LEU A 41 -15.71 -15.83 8.93
N PRO A 42 -15.75 -16.54 10.08
CA PRO A 42 -16.84 -16.48 11.04
C PRO A 42 -17.07 -15.10 11.68
N ASP A 43 -16.13 -14.16 11.53
CA ASP A 43 -16.28 -12.77 11.93
C ASP A 43 -15.73 -11.87 10.82
N GLY A 44 -16.60 -11.14 10.11
CA GLY A 44 -16.18 -10.15 9.10
C GLY A 44 -15.23 -9.07 9.65
N THR A 45 -15.23 -8.87 10.98
CA THR A 45 -14.26 -8.05 11.73
C THR A 45 -12.87 -8.70 11.82
N GLY A 46 -12.79 -10.02 11.97
CA GLY A 46 -11.53 -10.77 12.03
C GLY A 46 -10.79 -10.78 10.69
N TYR A 47 -11.52 -10.96 9.58
CA TYR A 47 -10.92 -10.87 8.25
C TYR A 47 -10.44 -9.45 7.91
N GLY A 48 -11.22 -8.42 8.26
CA GLY A 48 -10.80 -7.04 8.09
C GLY A 48 -9.52 -6.70 8.87
N ALA A 49 -9.39 -7.20 10.11
CA ALA A 49 -8.18 -7.04 10.91
C ALA A 49 -6.97 -7.77 10.31
N TYR A 50 -7.15 -9.02 9.86
CA TYR A 50 -6.12 -9.80 9.17
C TYR A 50 -5.64 -9.11 7.89
N LEU A 51 -6.57 -8.65 7.06
CA LEU A 51 -6.28 -7.95 5.80
C LEU A 51 -5.49 -6.67 6.07
N THR A 52 -5.90 -5.90 7.08
CA THR A 52 -5.24 -4.65 7.47
C THR A 52 -3.82 -4.89 8.00
N GLN A 53 -3.62 -5.90 8.84
CA GLN A 53 -2.27 -6.24 9.34
C GLN A 53 -1.33 -6.62 8.20
N ASN A 54 -1.78 -7.49 7.30
CA ASN A 54 -0.92 -7.90 6.18
C ASN A 54 -0.67 -6.77 5.19
N ALA A 55 -1.68 -5.95 4.91
CA ALA A 55 -1.52 -4.76 4.08
C ALA A 55 -0.53 -3.76 4.71
N ALA A 56 -0.50 -3.63 6.04
CA ALA A 56 0.49 -2.82 6.74
C ALA A 56 1.92 -3.35 6.55
N PHE A 57 2.13 -4.67 6.59
CA PHE A 57 3.45 -5.26 6.27
C PHE A 57 3.88 -4.99 4.83
N VAL A 58 2.96 -5.14 3.87
CA VAL A 58 3.21 -4.79 2.45
C VAL A 58 3.53 -3.30 2.31
N TRP A 59 2.82 -2.44 3.04
CA TRP A 59 3.05 -1.00 3.04
C TRP A 59 4.43 -0.64 3.58
N MET A 60 4.85 -1.22 4.70
CA MET A 60 6.21 -1.02 5.25
C MET A 60 7.29 -1.49 4.27
N GLY A 61 7.10 -2.65 3.64
CA GLY A 61 8.02 -3.15 2.60
C GLY A 61 8.10 -2.21 1.40
N ALA A 62 6.97 -1.67 0.96
CA ALA A 62 6.91 -0.70 -0.12
C ALA A 62 7.60 0.64 0.24
N ILE A 63 7.49 1.09 1.49
CA ILE A 63 8.21 2.29 1.98
C ILE A 63 9.71 2.05 1.95
N ALA A 64 10.18 0.89 2.45
CA ALA A 64 11.60 0.53 2.40
C ALA A 64 12.12 0.51 0.95
N ALA A 65 11.35 -0.05 0.03
CA ALA A 65 11.68 -0.04 -1.39
C ALA A 65 11.68 1.37 -1.99
N GLY A 66 10.76 2.24 -1.57
CA GLY A 66 10.72 3.65 -1.94
C GLY A 66 11.95 4.43 -1.45
N ILE A 67 12.44 4.13 -0.25
CA ILE A 67 13.70 4.70 0.26
C ILE A 67 14.88 4.21 -0.57
N ILE A 68 14.98 2.91 -0.87
CA ILE A 68 16.05 2.34 -1.70
C ILE A 68 16.03 2.97 -3.11
N SER A 69 14.85 3.26 -3.66
CA SER A 69 14.68 3.90 -4.97
C SER A 69 15.38 5.26 -5.09
N LEU A 70 15.61 5.96 -3.97
CA LEU A 70 16.31 7.25 -3.95
C LEU A 70 17.76 7.14 -4.40
N PHE A 71 18.36 5.96 -4.27
CA PHE A 71 19.75 5.68 -4.62
C PHE A 71 19.89 5.05 -6.03
N ILE A 72 18.78 4.68 -6.66
CA ILE A 72 18.74 4.05 -7.98
C ILE A 72 18.71 5.13 -9.08
N ARG A 73 19.50 4.94 -10.15
CA ARG A 73 19.61 5.91 -11.25
C ARG A 73 18.72 5.56 -12.46
N GLN A 74 18.32 4.29 -12.56
CA GLN A 74 17.52 3.74 -13.64
C GLN A 74 16.06 4.21 -13.58
N SER A 75 15.37 4.16 -14.72
CA SER A 75 13.97 4.58 -14.86
C SER A 75 12.99 3.79 -13.99
N TRP A 76 13.27 2.51 -13.77
CA TRP A 76 12.44 1.63 -12.94
C TRP A 76 12.37 2.06 -11.47
N ARG A 77 13.25 2.96 -11.00
CA ARG A 77 13.16 3.54 -9.65
C ARG A 77 11.79 4.15 -9.35
N LEU A 78 11.11 4.70 -10.37
CA LEU A 78 9.82 5.36 -10.18
C LEU A 78 8.75 4.36 -9.72
N ALA A 79 8.79 3.12 -10.22
CA ALA A 79 7.89 2.07 -9.77
C ALA A 79 8.05 1.81 -8.27
N PHE A 80 9.30 1.69 -7.79
CA PHE A 80 9.58 1.50 -6.37
C PHE A 80 9.27 2.74 -5.53
N TYR A 81 9.48 3.95 -6.07
CA TYR A 81 9.15 5.20 -5.39
C TYR A 81 7.64 5.36 -5.16
N PHE A 82 6.82 4.97 -6.13
CA PHE A 82 5.37 5.03 -6.04
C PHE A 82 4.73 3.78 -5.43
N ALA A 83 5.50 2.72 -5.16
CA ALA A 83 5.01 1.47 -4.58
C ALA A 83 4.14 1.66 -3.32
N PRO A 84 4.46 2.54 -2.36
CA PRO A 84 3.62 2.77 -1.19
C PRO A 84 2.20 3.23 -1.52
N LEU A 85 1.98 3.85 -2.68
CA LEU A 85 0.68 4.37 -3.12
C LEU A 85 -0.30 3.25 -3.45
N TYR A 86 0.18 2.21 -4.13
CA TYR A 86 -0.67 1.21 -4.77
C TYR A 86 -0.51 -0.19 -4.19
N ALA A 87 0.66 -0.54 -3.66
CA ALA A 87 0.94 -1.90 -3.21
C ALA A 87 -0.02 -2.41 -2.11
N PRO A 88 -0.36 -1.62 -1.07
CA PRO A 88 -1.29 -2.07 -0.04
C PRO A 88 -2.70 -2.35 -0.59
N SER A 89 -3.18 -1.50 -1.49
CA SER A 89 -4.49 -1.64 -2.13
C SER A 89 -4.53 -2.80 -3.11
N LEU A 90 -3.48 -2.99 -3.92
CA LEU A 90 -3.36 -4.17 -4.80
C LEU A 90 -3.32 -5.46 -3.99
N TYR A 91 -2.60 -5.46 -2.86
CA TYR A 91 -2.61 -6.60 -1.96
C TYR A 91 -4.03 -6.89 -1.46
N ALA A 92 -4.76 -5.87 -1.00
CA ALA A 92 -6.14 -6.01 -0.53
C ALA A 92 -7.04 -6.65 -1.60
N VAL A 93 -7.01 -6.12 -2.82
CA VAL A 93 -7.77 -6.62 -3.97
C VAL A 93 -7.39 -8.08 -4.27
N SER A 94 -6.08 -8.37 -4.35
CA SER A 94 -5.60 -9.72 -4.69
C SER A 94 -5.98 -10.76 -3.63
N ASN A 95 -5.96 -10.39 -2.35
CA ASN A 95 -6.33 -11.28 -1.26
C ASN A 95 -7.83 -11.57 -1.27
N ILE A 96 -8.66 -10.55 -1.51
CA ILE A 96 -10.10 -10.72 -1.63
C ILE A 96 -10.43 -11.61 -2.83
N LEU A 97 -9.84 -11.35 -4.00
CA LEU A 97 -10.04 -12.16 -5.21
C LEU A 97 -9.57 -13.62 -5.06
N ALA A 98 -8.54 -13.87 -4.25
CA ALA A 98 -8.05 -15.23 -4.01
C ALA A 98 -8.92 -16.01 -3.01
N ASN A 99 -9.75 -15.34 -2.22
CA ASN A 99 -10.59 -15.94 -1.17
C ASN A 99 -12.10 -15.82 -1.45
N SER A 100 -12.50 -15.14 -2.53
CA SER A 100 -13.86 -15.04 -3.06
C SER A 100 -14.21 -16.23 -3.94
#